data_AF-A0A432H6A8-F1
#
_entry.id   AF-A0A432H6A8-F1
#
_cell.length_a   1.000
_cell.length_b   1.000
_cell.length_c   1.000
_cell.angle_alpha   90.00
_cell.angle_beta   90.00
_cell.angle_gamma   90.00
#
_symmetry.space_group_name_H-M   'P 1'
#
loop_
_entity.id
_entity.type
_entity.pdbx_description
1 polymer ?
#
loop_
_entity_poly.entity_id
_entity_poly.type
_entity_poly.pdbx_seq_one_letter_code
_entity_poly.pdbx_strand_id
1 'polypeptide(L)' 'ETDDADLGLWCAPSFVNLKKGSESLGSFPYDEILEKLQQEIESLIQNRGSVS' A
#
# COMPACT_ATOMS: atom_id res chain seq x y z
N GLU A 1 0.44 -10.77 11.99
CA GLU A 1 -0.54 -9.66 11.95
C GLU A 1 0.11 -8.51 11.19
N THR A 2 -0.57 -7.97 10.16
CA THR A 2 -0.10 -7.27 8.92
C THR A 2 0.26 -8.12 7.71
N ASP A 3 0.54 -9.43 7.88
CA ASP A 3 0.78 -10.34 6.74
C ASP A 3 -0.51 -10.73 5.99
N ASP A 4 -1.68 -10.64 6.64
CA ASP A 4 -2.98 -10.97 6.03
C ASP A 4 -3.67 -9.76 5.36
N ALA A 5 -3.04 -8.59 5.39
CA ALA A 5 -3.61 -7.38 4.79
C ALA A 5 -3.28 -7.31 3.29
N ASP A 6 -4.26 -6.91 2.48
CA ASP A 6 -4.04 -6.66 1.05
C ASP A 6 -2.99 -5.57 0.80
N LEU A 7 -2.93 -4.56 1.67
CA LEU A 7 -1.88 -3.55 1.72
C LEU A 7 -1.35 -3.40 3.14
N GLY A 8 -0.02 -3.34 3.27
CA GLY A 8 0.69 -3.15 4.52
C GLY A 8 1.59 -1.92 4.49
N LEU A 9 1.65 -1.19 5.61
CA LEU A 9 2.53 -0.05 5.82
C LEU A 9 3.45 -0.29 7.02
N TRP A 10 4.74 0.02 6.87
CA TRP A 10 5.69 -0.01 7.98
C TRP A 10 6.51 1.29 8.03
N CYS A 11 6.33 2.05 9.10
CA CYS A 11 6.99 3.33 9.33
C CYS A 11 8.42 3.12 9.86
N ALA A 12 9.41 3.47 9.04
CA ALA A 12 10.80 3.62 9.44
C ALA A 12 11.08 5.08 9.87
N PRO A 13 12.26 5.40 10.43
CA PRO A 13 12.55 6.75 10.93
C PRO A 13 12.46 7.86 9.88
N SER A 14 12.73 7.57 8.60
CA SER A 14 12.76 8.56 7.52
C SER A 14 11.86 8.25 6.33
N PHE A 15 11.24 7.07 6.29
CA PHE A 15 10.39 6.62 5.18
C PHE A 15 9.38 5.59 5.66
N VAL A 16 8.39 5.29 4.82
CA VAL A 16 7.38 4.25 5.03
C VAL A 16 7.53 3.21 3.94
N ASN A 17 7.59 1.94 4.34
CA ASN A 17 7.56 0.83 3.38
C ASN A 17 6.13 0.46 3.08
N LEU A 18 5.83 0.34 1.79
CA LEU A 18 4.53 -0.09 1.28
C LEU A 18 4.67 -1.52 0.73
N LYS A 19 3.75 -2.39 1.15
CA LYS A 19 3.69 -3.79 0.74
C LYS A 19 2.30 -4.17 0.28
N LYS A 20 2.21 -5.15 -0.61
CA LYS A 20 0.98 -5.81 -1.05
C LYS A 20 1.10 -7.30 -0.78
N GLY A 21 0.47 -7.77 0.31
CA GLY A 21 0.78 -9.08 0.87
C GLY A 21 2.28 -9.24 1.16
N SER A 22 2.92 -10.23 0.56
CA SER A 22 4.37 -10.49 0.71
C SER A 22 5.26 -9.68 -0.23
N GLU A 23 4.69 -8.96 -1.20
CA GLU A 23 5.44 -8.16 -2.18
C GLU A 23 5.76 -6.76 -1.63
N SER A 24 7.01 -6.33 -1.77
CA SER A 24 7.43 -4.96 -1.42
C SER A 24 7.26 -4.04 -2.62
N LEU A 25 6.35 -3.07 -2.51
CA LEU A 25 6.08 -2.09 -3.58
C LEU A 25 7.08 -0.94 -3.56
N GLY A 26 7.66 -0.62 -2.40
CA GLY A 26 8.74 0.36 -2.28
C GLY A 26 8.81 1.03 -0.91
N SER A 27 9.70 2.01 -0.82
CA SER A 27 9.91 2.87 0.34
C SER A 27 9.70 4.32 -0.07
N PHE A 28 8.80 5.01 0.60
CA PHE A 28 8.39 6.37 0.25
C PHE A 28 8.55 7.31 1.44
N PRO A 29 8.93 8.58 1.23
CA PRO A 29 8.92 9.57 2.30
C PRO A 29 7.48 9.86 2.77
N TYR A 30 7.35 10.46 3.96
CA TYR A 30 6.05 10.66 4.61
C TYR A 30 5.11 11.63 3.88
N ASP A 31 5.66 12.53 3.08
CA ASP A 31 4.92 13.47 2.24
C ASP A 31 4.35 12.81 0.97
N GLU A 32 4.99 11.76 0.45
CA GLU A 32 4.57 11.06 -0.76
C GLU A 32 3.73 9.79 -0.49
N ILE A 33 3.87 9.17 0.70
CA ILE A 33 3.25 7.86 0.98
C ILE A 33 1.71 7.88 0.88
N LEU A 34 1.06 8.99 1.22
CA LEU A 34 -0.39 9.08 1.20
C LEU A 34 -0.95 8.98 -0.23
N GLU A 35 -0.32 9.65 -1.18
CA GLU A 35 -0.72 9.58 -2.60
C GLU A 35 -0.49 8.17 -3.16
N LYS A 36 0.64 7.54 -2.80
CA LYS A 36 0.93 6.14 -3.20
C LYS A 36 -0.06 5.16 -2.61
N LEU A 37 -0.39 5.31 -1.34
CA LEU A 37 -1.37 4.46 -0.67
C LEU A 37 -2.75 4.59 -1.35
N GLN A 38 -3.18 5.81 -1.67
CA GLN A 38 -4.45 6.04 -2.36
C GLN A 38 -4.47 5.34 -3.73
N GLN A 39 -3.42 5.49 -4.54
CA GLN A 39 -3.30 4.83 -5.84
C GLN A 39 -3.42 3.31 -5.73
N GLU A 40 -2.77 2.70 -4.74
CA GLU A 40 -2.84 1.26 -4.53
C GLU A 40 -4.23 0.81 -4.06
N ILE A 41 -4.90 1.58 -3.20
CA ILE A 41 -6.28 1.30 -2.77
C ILE A 41 -7.22 1.36 -3.99
N GLU A 42 -7.11 2.39 -4.83
CA GLU A 42 -7.91 2.52 -6.05
C GLU A 42 -7.67 1.34 -7.00
N SER A 43 -6.40 0.95 -7.20
CA SER A 43 -6.02 -0.24 -7.98
C SER A 43 -6.62 -1.52 -7.41
N LEU A 44 -6.64 -1.69 -6.08
CA LEU A 44 -7.26 -2.85 -5.45
C LEU A 44 -8.78 -2.87 -5.64
N ILE A 45 -9.45 -1.72 -5.53
CA ILE A 45 -10.90 -1.61 -5.73
C ILE A 45 -11.25 -1.96 -7.19
N GLN A 46 -10.51 -1.42 -8.16
CA GLN A 46 -10.69 -1.74 -9.59
C GLN A 46 -10.44 -3.23 -9.90
N ASN A 47 -9.46 -3.85 -9.24
CA ASN A 47 -9.16 -5.26 -9.42
C ASN A 47 -10.15 -6.20 -8.71
N ARG A 48 -10.74 -5.74 -7.58
CA ARG A 48 -11.76 -6.49 -6.83
C ARG A 48 -13.17 -6.29 -7.36
N GLY A 49 -13.39 -5.25 -8.16
CA GLY A 49 -14.66 -5.03 -8.84
C GLY A 49 -14.48 -4.31 -10.18
N SER A 50 -14.97 -4.79 -11.32
CA SER A 50 -16.07 -5.76 -11.57
C SER A 50 -17.16 -5.74 -10.50
N VAL A 51 -17.42 -4.59 -9.89
CA VAL A 51 -18.72 -4.33 -9.27
C VAL A 51 -19.57 -3.86 -10.43
N SER A 52 -20.39 -4.80 -10.92
CA SER A 52 -21.46 -4.55 -11.87
C SER A 52 -22.41 -3.45 -11.42
#